data_AF-U6SQW5-F1
#
_entry.id   AF-U6SQW5-F1
#
_cell.length_a   1.000
_cell.length_b   1.000
_cell.length_c   1.000
_cell.angle_alpha   90.00
_cell.angle_beta   90.00
_cell.angle_gamma   90.00
#
_symmetry.space_group_name_H-M   'P 1'
#
loop_
_entity.id
_entity.type
_entity.pdbx_description
1 polymer ?
#
loop_
_entity_poly.entity_id
_entity_poly.type
_entity_poly.pdbx_seq_one_letter_code
_entity_poly.pdbx_strand_id
1 'polypeptide(L)' 'MAKTNYAAHEVLEVHEILTIKSASAAKSSMMQGLASDKKLKQLLQKDAAASQEAVKELRTILEKVEKGE' A
#
# COMPACT_ATOMS: atom_id res chain seq x y z
N MET A 1 25.51 7.72 18.35
CA MET A 1 24.22 7.00 18.28
C MET A 1 24.18 6.31 16.93
N ALA A 2 23.90 5.00 16.90
CA ALA A 2 23.91 4.24 15.66
C ALA A 2 22.89 4.84 14.68
N LYS A 3 23.28 5.10 13.43
CA LYS A 3 22.33 5.43 12.36
C LYS A 3 21.30 4.31 12.30
N THR A 4 20.03 4.63 12.54
CA THR A 4 18.90 3.71 12.48
C THR A 4 18.60 3.36 11.02
N ASN A 5 19.54 2.69 10.36
CA ASN A 5 19.31 2.14 9.03
C ASN A 5 18.49 0.86 9.19
N TYR A 6 17.42 0.73 8.41
CA TYR A 6 16.62 -0.48 8.33
C TYR A 6 17.49 -1.70 8.01
N ALA A 7 17.23 -2.81 8.67
CA ALA A 7 17.83 -4.09 8.33
C ALA A 7 17.24 -4.62 7.00
N ALA A 8 18.00 -5.46 6.29
CA ALA A 8 17.60 -5.95 4.98
C ALA A 8 16.21 -6.64 4.97
N HIS A 9 15.86 -7.38 6.03
CA HIS A 9 14.55 -8.03 6.14
C HIS A 9 13.40 -7.03 6.28
N GLU A 10 13.59 -5.94 7.03
CA GLU A 10 12.56 -4.90 7.19
C GLU A 10 12.24 -4.22 5.85
N VAL A 11 13.27 -3.96 5.03
CA VAL A 11 13.10 -3.40 3.68
C VAL A 11 12.34 -4.37 2.78
N LEU A 12 12.66 -5.67 2.84
CA LEU A 12 11.96 -6.71 2.09
C LEU A 12 10.49 -6.81 2.51
N GLU A 13 10.20 -6.79 3.81
CA GLU A 13 8.84 -6.81 4.34
C GLU A 13 8.02 -5.60 3.84
N VAL A 14 8.62 -4.41 3.78
CA VAL A 14 7.95 -3.22 3.22
C VAL A 14 7.64 -3.41 1.73
N HIS A 15 8.54 -4.00 0.93
CA HIS A 15 8.26 -4.33 -0.47
C HIS A 15 7.12 -5.35 -0.63
N GLU A 16 7.05 -6.35 0.23
CA GLU A 16 5.99 -7.36 0.24
C GLU A 16 4.64 -6.72 0.55
N ILE A 17 4.57 -5.90 1.60
CA ILE A 17 3.34 -5.17 1.97
C ILE A 17 2.93 -4.21 0.86
N LEU A 18 3.88 -3.51 0.24
CA LEU A 18 3.62 -2.63 -0.91
C LEU A 18 2.99 -3.38 -2.07
N THR A 19 3.50 -4.58 -2.37
CA THR A 19 2.95 -5.46 -3.42
C THR A 19 1.51 -5.87 -3.08
N ILE A 20 1.28 -6.29 -1.84
CA ILE A 20 -0.06 -6.67 -1.36
C ILE A 20 -1.04 -5.49 -1.49
N LYS A 21 -0.66 -4.30 -0.99
CA LYS A 21 -1.53 -3.12 -1.03
C LYS A 21 -1.78 -2.60 -2.44
N SER A 22 -0.79 -2.69 -3.32
CA SER A 22 -0.97 -2.37 -4.74
C SER A 22 -1.99 -3.31 -5.40
N ALA A 23 -1.89 -4.62 -5.12
CA ALA A 23 -2.85 -5.60 -5.61
C ALA A 23 -4.26 -5.36 -5.04
N SER A 24 -4.39 -5.02 -3.75
CA SER A 24 -5.67 -4.66 -3.13
C SER A 24 -6.29 -3.43 -3.77
N ALA A 25 -5.52 -2.35 -3.96
CA ALA A 25 -6.01 -1.13 -4.60
C ALA A 25 -6.56 -1.40 -6.01
N ALA A 26 -5.81 -2.18 -6.82
CA ALA A 26 -6.24 -2.56 -8.16
C ALA A 26 -7.52 -3.41 -8.15
N LYS A 27 -7.57 -4.44 -7.29
CA LYS A 27 -8.73 -5.34 -7.17
C LYS A 27 -9.98 -4.57 -6.73
N SER A 28 -9.87 -3.79 -5.66
CA SER A 28 -11.01 -3.04 -5.13
C SER A 28 -11.51 -1.98 -6.11
N SER A 29 -10.61 -1.29 -6.82
CA SER A 29 -10.99 -0.33 -7.87
C SER A 29 -11.73 -1.01 -9.03
N MET A 30 -11.23 -2.17 -9.50
CA MET A 30 -11.87 -2.92 -10.57
C MET A 30 -13.24 -3.46 -10.16
N MET A 31 -13.31 -4.09 -8.98
CA MET A 31 -14.56 -4.65 -8.44
C MET A 31 -15.59 -3.56 -8.14
N GLN A 32 -15.15 -2.36 -7.72
CA GLN A 32 -16.05 -1.21 -7.51
C GLN A 32 -16.79 -0.86 -8.81
N GLY A 33 -16.12 -0.92 -9.97
CA GLY A 33 -16.74 -0.68 -11.27
C GLY A 33 -17.80 -1.73 -11.65
N LEU A 34 -17.60 -2.97 -11.22
CA LEU A 34 -18.45 -4.12 -11.54
C LEU A 34 -19.61 -4.34 -10.55
N ALA A 35 -19.49 -3.81 -9.32
CA ALA A 35 -20.49 -4.04 -8.27
C ALA A 35 -21.79 -3.25 -8.51
N SER A 36 -22.92 -3.96 -8.45
CA SER A 36 -24.27 -3.38 -8.52
C SER A 36 -24.84 -3.00 -7.15
N ASP A 37 -24.49 -3.75 -6.10
CA ASP A 37 -24.93 -3.45 -4.74
C ASP A 37 -24.27 -2.16 -4.22
N LYS A 38 -25.10 -1.20 -3.77
CA LYS A 38 -24.63 0.13 -3.36
C LYS A 38 -23.69 0.09 -2.15
N LYS A 39 -23.99 -0.78 -1.16
CA LYS A 39 -23.19 -0.89 0.06
C LYS A 39 -21.83 -1.52 -0.25
N LEU A 40 -21.81 -2.56 -1.08
CA LEU A 40 -20.58 -3.18 -1.56
C LEU A 40 -19.72 -2.17 -2.35
N LYS A 41 -20.32 -1.37 -3.23
CA LYS A 41 -19.61 -0.31 -3.97
C LYS A 41 -18.91 0.67 -3.04
N GLN A 42 -19.59 1.11 -1.98
CA GLN A 42 -19.01 2.03 -0.99
C GLN A 42 -17.86 1.39 -0.20
N LEU A 43 -17.98 0.11 0.16
CA LEU A 43 -16.91 -0.62 0.84
C LEU A 43 -15.68 -0.74 -0.07
N LEU A 44 -15.86 -1.08 -1.35
CA LEU A 44 -14.78 -1.18 -2.33
C LEU A 44 -14.12 0.17 -2.61
N GLN A 45 -14.90 1.26 -2.68
CA GLN A 45 -14.36 2.61 -2.81
C GLN A 45 -13.49 2.99 -1.60
N LYS A 46 -13.96 2.69 -0.39
CA LYS A 46 -13.21 2.95 0.85
C LYS A 46 -11.91 2.15 0.88
N ASP A 47 -11.97 0.87 0.51
CA ASP A 47 -10.78 0.00 0.48
C ASP A 47 -9.78 0.43 -0.59
N ALA A 48 -10.24 0.83 -1.78
CA ALA A 48 -9.39 1.35 -2.84
C ALA A 48 -8.65 2.62 -2.38
N ALA A 49 -9.36 3.58 -1.77
CA ALA A 49 -8.76 4.82 -1.27
C ALA A 49 -7.75 4.55 -0.15
N ALA A 50 -8.09 3.71 0.83
CA ALA A 50 -7.20 3.35 1.93
C ALA A 50 -5.95 2.59 1.45
N SER A 51 -6.11 1.67 0.48
CA SER A 51 -4.99 0.92 -0.09
C SER A 51 -4.07 1.82 -0.93
N GLN A 52 -4.62 2.78 -1.68
CA GLN A 52 -3.83 3.76 -2.41
C GLN A 52 -3.01 4.66 -1.49
N GLU A 53 -3.56 5.07 -0.35
CA GLU A 53 -2.82 5.87 0.62
C GLU A 53 -1.68 5.07 1.25
N ALA A 54 -1.94 3.83 1.68
CA ALA A 54 -0.91 2.94 2.19
C ALA A 54 0.22 2.70 1.17
N VAL A 55 -0.10 2.58 -0.14
CA VAL A 55 0.90 2.47 -1.19
C VAL A 55 1.82 3.69 -1.25
N LYS A 56 1.29 4.90 -1.08
CA LYS A 56 2.11 6.12 -1.06
C LYS A 56 3.03 6.14 0.15
N GLU A 57 2.50 5.85 1.34
CA GLU A 57 3.27 5.82 2.57
C GLU A 57 4.42 4.81 2.51
N LEU A 58 4.15 3.59 2.02
CA LEU A 58 5.15 2.53 1.88
C LEU A 58 6.24 2.91 0.86
N ARG A 59 5.88 3.58 -0.25
CA ARG A 59 6.87 4.13 -1.19
C ARG A 59 7.74 5.20 -0.55
N THR A 60 7.15 6.11 0.23
CA THR A 60 7.92 7.11 0.97
C THR A 60 8.89 6.48 1.97
N ILE A 61 8.51 5.38 2.62
CA ILE A 61 9.44 4.64 3.50
C ILE A 61 10.62 4.09 2.69
N LEU A 62 10.36 3.42 1.57
CA LEU A 62 11.42 2.87 0.71
C LEU A 62 12.35 3.95 0.14
N GLU A 63 11.79 5.09 -0.28
CA GLU A 63 12.58 6.23 -0.77
C GLU A 63 13.52 6.79 0.30
N LYS A 64 13.09 6.82 1.58
CA LYS A 64 13.96 7.22 2.70
C LYS A 64 15.08 6.22 2.93
N VAL A 65 14.76 4.91 2.85
CA VAL A 65 15.77 3.84 2.94
C VAL A 65 16.82 4.00 1.84
N GLU A 66 16.41 4.24 0.60
CA GLU A 66 17.32 4.43 -0.54
C GLU A 66 18.22 5.67 -0.38
N LYS A 67 17.70 6.73 0.25
CA LYS A 67 18.46 7.95 0.57
C LYS A 67 19.34 7.80 1.82
N GLY A 68 19.16 6.73 2.60
CA GLY A 68 19.86 6.52 3.87
C GLY A 68 19.44 7.50 4.97
N GLU A 69 18.17 7.93 4.93
CA GLU A 69 17.51 8.86 5.88
C GLU A 69 16.81 8.14 7.04
#